data_AF-A0A3L7UPF4-F1
#
_entry.id   AF-A0A3L7UPF4-F1
#
_cell.length_a   1.000
_cell.length_b   1.000
_cell.length_c   1.000
_cell.angle_alpha   90.00
_cell.angle_beta   90.00
_cell.angle_gamma   90.00
#
_symmetry.space_group_name_H-M   'P 1'
#
loop_
_entity.id
_entity.type
_entity.pdbx_description
1 polymer ?
#
loop_
_entity_poly.entity_id
_entity_poly.type
_entity_poly.pdbx_seq_one_letter_code
_entity_poly.pdbx_strand_id
1 'polypeptide(L)'
;MNAHLAARRKQDPKFVLANDGVHANPTGHWLMTQAICDYLRQQGIRTGQGVSLDDQGPKDSHLLEWKCVLDAPMDPAWNADSLALERSHYLLNGNWIHATPLKAPRFDVTEGGQVVGTLTAYELQAPDSLGADLRNLNGLSINQRTGELLKLVQRRQRVLTDAWLNEVGHLRPGMAKGLPVAEAADEAERLYIQIVNLVQPTKLTLKLVPNAEPFPGKKSDWHGFDRYEFLVAGNTASVVVPKKSAPGNPWVWHGEFFGHKPAPDIALLGHGFHIVYLSVPNMLGSPEAVSHWNSLYRELTRRYGFASKPALVGLSRGGLYCYNWAAANPDKVACIYGDAPVCDFKSWPGGKGKGKGSAGDWKLILERFHFADEAEALAWKLNPIDNLAPLAAAKVPLLHVFGDADDVVPWDENTGLIAERYEKLGGKIELIRKPGVGHHPHGLEDSTPIVEFIRKHTAP
;
A
#
# COMPACT_ATOMS: atom_id res chain seq x y z
N MET A 1 0.62 19.97 6.27
CA MET A 1 0.49 19.17 7.51
C MET A 1 -0.97 18.91 7.93
N ASN A 2 -1.84 19.91 8.16
CA ASN A 2 -3.23 19.65 8.59
C ASN A 2 -4.05 18.81 7.60
N ALA A 3 -3.95 19.09 6.30
CA ALA A 3 -4.59 18.27 5.27
C ALA A 3 -4.07 16.82 5.27
N HIS A 4 -2.76 16.63 5.48
CA HIS A 4 -2.14 15.32 5.61
C HIS A 4 -2.66 14.55 6.82
N LEU A 5 -2.73 15.21 7.99
CA LEU A 5 -3.31 14.62 9.20
C LEU A 5 -4.77 14.22 8.98
N ALA A 6 -5.57 15.09 8.36
CA ALA A 6 -6.95 14.78 8.03
C ALA A 6 -7.05 13.57 7.09
N ALA A 7 -6.18 13.46 6.09
CA ALA A 7 -6.14 12.33 5.18
C ALA A 7 -5.71 11.02 5.87
N ARG A 8 -4.66 11.04 6.70
CA ARG A 8 -4.20 9.87 7.46
C ARG A 8 -5.22 9.42 8.50
N ARG A 9 -5.91 10.37 9.15
CA ARG A 9 -6.94 10.06 10.16
C ARG A 9 -8.23 9.46 9.62
N LYS A 10 -8.42 9.46 8.29
CA LYS A 10 -9.45 8.62 7.66
C LYS A 10 -9.15 7.12 7.78
N GLN A 11 -7.87 6.75 7.88
CA GLN A 11 -7.40 5.36 7.96
C GLN A 11 -7.12 4.96 9.41
N ASP A 12 -6.46 5.85 10.15
CA ASP A 12 -6.12 5.68 11.57
C ASP A 12 -6.46 6.95 12.34
N PRO A 13 -7.59 7.01 13.05
CA PRO A 13 -7.98 8.17 13.84
C PRO A 13 -6.97 8.57 14.92
N LYS A 14 -6.16 7.62 15.40
CA LYS A 14 -5.11 7.84 16.41
C LYS A 14 -3.81 8.36 15.77
N PHE A 15 -3.73 8.50 14.45
CA PHE A 15 -2.53 8.97 13.76
C PHE A 15 -2.12 10.38 14.21
N VAL A 16 -0.83 10.52 14.51
CA VAL A 16 -0.19 11.78 14.91
C VAL A 16 1.12 11.98 14.15
N LEU A 17 1.48 13.25 13.96
CA LEU A 17 2.80 13.65 13.48
C LEU A 17 3.73 14.10 14.61
N ALA A 18 3.25 14.15 15.85
CA ALA A 18 4.01 14.48 17.05
C ALA A 18 3.43 13.72 18.24
N ASN A 19 4.21 12.82 18.84
CA ASN A 19 3.72 11.96 19.92
C ASN A 19 3.51 12.71 21.24
N ASP A 20 4.33 13.73 21.49
CA ASP A 20 4.27 14.57 22.70
C ASP A 20 3.57 15.92 22.45
N GLY A 21 2.95 16.09 21.28
CA GLY A 21 2.29 17.32 20.86
C GLY A 21 3.23 18.48 20.47
N VAL A 22 4.55 18.31 20.60
CA VAL A 22 5.53 19.38 20.35
C VAL A 22 6.52 18.98 19.26
N HIS A 23 7.11 17.80 19.35
CA HIS A 23 8.18 17.36 18.46
C HIS A 23 7.62 16.54 17.30
N ALA A 24 7.84 17.03 16.08
CA ALA A 24 7.51 16.26 14.89
C ALA A 24 8.27 14.93 14.87
N ASN A 25 7.56 13.85 14.55
CA ASN A 25 8.17 12.56 14.26
C ASN A 25 8.87 12.61 12.88
N PRO A 26 9.61 11.57 12.46
CA PRO A 26 10.33 11.57 11.19
C PRO A 26 9.45 11.89 9.97
N THR A 27 8.20 11.42 9.97
CA THR A 27 7.23 11.73 8.90
C THR A 27 6.81 13.21 8.94
N GLY A 28 6.59 13.77 10.13
CA GLY A 28 6.30 15.19 10.28
C GLY A 28 7.43 16.08 9.78
N HIS A 29 8.68 15.71 10.08
CA HIS A 29 9.86 16.39 9.53
C HIS A 29 9.92 16.28 8.01
N TRP A 30 9.65 15.11 7.43
CA TRP A 30 9.58 14.93 5.97
C TRP A 30 8.59 15.90 5.31
N LEU A 31 7.37 16.04 5.86
CA LEU A 31 6.37 16.97 5.32
C LEU A 31 6.86 18.43 5.34
N MET A 32 7.65 18.82 6.33
CA MET A 32 8.29 20.14 6.37
C MET A 32 9.39 20.24 5.31
N THR A 33 10.21 19.19 5.14
CA THR A 33 11.25 19.11 4.12
C THR A 33 10.69 19.23 2.70
N GLN A 34 9.49 18.71 2.43
CA GLN A 34 8.85 18.83 1.12
C GLN A 34 8.61 20.29 0.71
N ALA A 35 8.16 21.15 1.64
CA ALA A 35 7.98 22.57 1.35
C ALA A 35 9.31 23.26 0.98
N ILE A 36 10.41 22.86 1.63
CA ILE A 36 11.75 23.33 1.28
C ILE A 36 12.14 22.83 -0.12
N CYS A 37 11.94 21.55 -0.42
CA CYS A 37 12.25 20.97 -1.72
C CYS A 37 11.48 21.66 -2.85
N ASP A 38 10.19 21.95 -2.63
CA ASP A 38 9.34 22.64 -3.59
C ASP A 38 9.82 24.08 -3.81
N TYR A 39 10.22 24.80 -2.75
CA TYR A 39 10.84 26.12 -2.88
C TYR A 39 12.14 26.05 -3.71
N LEU A 40 13.05 25.13 -3.39
CA LEU A 40 14.31 24.98 -4.14
C LEU A 40 14.06 24.69 -5.63
N ARG A 41 13.04 23.89 -5.96
CA ARG A 41 12.63 23.66 -7.37
C ARG A 41 12.13 24.93 -8.04
N GLN A 42 11.32 25.74 -7.35
CA GLN A 42 10.87 27.02 -7.88
C GLN A 42 12.04 27.98 -8.16
N GLN A 43 13.16 27.82 -7.45
CA GLN A 43 14.42 28.52 -7.71
C GLN A 43 15.27 27.91 -8.85
N GLY A 44 14.76 26.89 -9.56
CA GLY A 44 15.47 26.25 -10.67
C GLY A 44 16.57 25.27 -10.26
N ILE A 45 16.66 24.91 -8.98
CA ILE A 45 17.60 23.88 -8.52
C ILE A 45 17.08 22.54 -9.03
N ARG A 46 17.85 21.90 -9.92
CA ARG A 46 17.50 20.59 -10.49
C ARG A 46 17.39 19.56 -9.38
N THR A 47 16.29 18.83 -9.37
CA THR A 47 15.98 17.83 -8.32
C THR A 47 16.08 16.39 -8.81
N GLY A 48 16.75 16.16 -9.93
CA GLY A 48 17.12 14.83 -10.34
C GLY A 48 17.72 14.75 -11.74
N GLN A 49 18.11 13.54 -12.10
CA GLN A 49 18.76 13.18 -13.35
C GLN A 49 18.24 11.82 -13.79
N GLY A 50 18.19 11.57 -15.09
CA GLY A 50 17.89 10.24 -15.58
C GLY A 50 18.27 10.09 -17.03
N VAL A 51 18.15 8.86 -17.49
CA VAL A 51 18.54 8.45 -18.84
C VAL A 51 17.33 7.84 -19.54
N SER A 52 17.16 8.19 -20.81
CA SER A 52 16.13 7.62 -21.68
C SER A 52 16.77 6.76 -22.76
N LEU A 53 16.14 5.63 -23.06
CA LEU A 53 16.49 4.75 -24.18
C LEU A 53 15.47 4.91 -25.30
N ASP A 54 15.32 6.11 -25.86
CA ASP A 54 14.23 6.38 -26.81
C ASP A 54 14.58 6.03 -28.28
N ASP A 55 15.85 5.73 -28.61
CA ASP A 55 16.31 5.66 -30.01
C ASP A 55 17.08 4.37 -30.42
N GLN A 56 17.17 3.34 -29.56
CA GLN A 56 18.09 2.21 -29.78
C GLN A 56 17.45 0.94 -30.36
N GLY A 57 16.14 0.94 -30.61
CA GLY A 57 15.38 -0.25 -31.03
C GLY A 57 15.30 -1.34 -29.95
N PRO A 58 14.44 -2.37 -30.11
CA PRO A 58 14.32 -3.44 -29.13
C PRO A 58 15.61 -4.28 -29.10
N LYS A 59 16.28 -4.35 -27.95
CA LYS A 59 17.46 -5.19 -27.71
C LYS A 59 17.14 -6.27 -26.68
N ASP A 60 17.82 -7.42 -26.78
CA ASP A 60 17.73 -8.49 -25.77
C ASP A 60 18.33 -8.09 -24.42
N SER A 61 19.05 -6.98 -24.35
CA SER A 61 19.40 -6.31 -23.09
C SER A 61 19.78 -4.87 -23.36
N HIS A 62 19.54 -4.01 -22.39
CA HIS A 62 19.84 -2.59 -22.51
C HIS A 62 20.95 -2.22 -21.53
N LEU A 63 22.06 -1.66 -22.03
CA LEU A 63 23.13 -1.09 -21.22
C LEU A 63 22.90 0.41 -21.08
N LEU A 64 22.87 0.91 -19.84
CA LEU A 64 22.71 2.31 -19.52
C LEU A 64 23.91 2.78 -18.72
N GLU A 65 24.41 3.96 -19.07
CA GLU A 65 25.58 4.54 -18.43
C GLU A 65 25.41 6.05 -18.30
N TRP A 66 25.53 6.57 -17.08
CA TRP A 66 25.53 8.00 -16.83
C TRP A 66 26.29 8.35 -15.56
N LYS A 67 26.61 9.63 -15.41
CA LYS A 67 27.15 10.18 -14.17
C LYS A 67 25.98 10.59 -13.29
N CYS A 68 25.85 10.01 -12.11
CA CYS A 68 24.78 10.28 -11.16
C CYS A 68 25.31 10.98 -9.91
N VAL A 69 24.43 11.75 -9.28
CA VAL A 69 24.56 12.24 -7.91
C VAL A 69 23.74 11.34 -6.99
N LEU A 70 24.15 11.24 -5.72
CA LEU A 70 23.36 10.47 -4.75
C LEU A 70 22.00 11.12 -4.52
N ASP A 71 20.96 10.29 -4.55
CA ASP A 71 19.61 10.66 -4.12
C ASP A 71 19.62 11.14 -2.67
N ALA A 72 18.73 12.07 -2.33
CA ALA A 72 18.50 12.38 -0.93
C ALA A 72 18.06 11.11 -0.18
N PRO A 73 18.62 10.82 1.01
CA PRO A 73 18.29 9.59 1.70
C PRO A 73 16.82 9.47 2.09
N MET A 74 16.29 8.26 1.86
CA MET A 74 15.00 7.86 2.41
C MET A 74 15.21 7.39 3.84
N ASP A 75 14.53 8.04 4.78
CA ASP A 75 14.52 7.57 6.16
C ASP A 75 13.53 6.40 6.29
N PRO A 76 13.98 5.20 6.69
CA PRO A 76 13.08 4.06 6.89
C PRO A 76 12.05 4.30 8.00
N ALA A 77 12.21 5.33 8.84
CA ALA A 77 11.23 5.73 9.85
C ALA A 77 10.07 6.58 9.29
N TRP A 78 10.11 6.95 8.00
CA TRP A 78 8.97 7.59 7.35
C TRP A 78 7.81 6.61 7.18
N ASN A 79 6.60 7.06 7.50
CA ASN A 79 5.41 6.26 7.33
C ASN A 79 5.08 6.12 5.84
N ALA A 80 5.15 4.89 5.31
CA ALA A 80 4.97 4.61 3.87
C ALA A 80 3.62 5.09 3.31
N ASP A 81 2.55 4.98 4.09
CA ASP A 81 1.24 5.49 3.65
C ASP A 81 1.20 7.01 3.58
N SER A 82 1.94 7.70 4.46
CA SER A 82 2.11 9.14 4.39
C SER A 82 2.88 9.54 3.13
N LEU A 83 3.98 8.85 2.81
CA LEU A 83 4.71 9.08 1.56
C LEU A 83 3.84 8.90 0.32
N ALA A 84 2.84 8.01 0.39
CA ALA A 84 1.95 7.72 -0.72
C ALA A 84 0.85 8.78 -0.96
N LEU A 85 0.49 9.56 0.06
CA LEU A 85 -0.47 10.66 -0.06
C LEU A 85 0.16 11.88 -0.74
N GLU A 86 1.47 12.02 -0.62
CA GLU A 86 2.18 13.19 -1.09
C GLU A 86 2.42 13.12 -2.60
N ARG A 87 2.14 14.24 -3.28
CA ARG A 87 2.29 14.35 -4.74
C ARG A 87 3.76 14.46 -5.18
N SER A 88 4.65 14.85 -4.27
CA SER A 88 6.07 15.05 -4.60
C SER A 88 6.84 13.73 -4.53
N HIS A 89 6.77 12.99 -5.63
CA HIS A 89 7.59 11.79 -5.86
C HIS A 89 9.09 12.11 -5.94
N TYR A 90 9.47 13.37 -6.10
CA TYR A 90 10.83 13.78 -6.38
C TYR A 90 11.55 14.17 -5.09
N LEU A 91 12.29 13.24 -4.49
CA LEU A 91 13.36 13.67 -3.58
C LEU A 91 14.36 14.52 -4.37
N LEU A 92 15.17 15.32 -3.67
CA LEU A 92 16.30 15.98 -4.31
C LEU A 92 17.22 14.91 -4.92
N ASN A 93 17.73 15.20 -6.12
CA ASN A 93 18.64 14.35 -6.87
C ASN A 93 18.09 12.99 -7.34
N GLY A 94 16.77 12.87 -7.52
CA GLY A 94 16.10 11.66 -8.02
C GLY A 94 16.80 11.04 -9.24
N ASN A 95 17.09 9.73 -9.20
CA ASN A 95 17.56 8.97 -10.36
C ASN A 95 16.45 8.12 -11.00
N TRP A 96 16.26 8.24 -12.32
CA TRP A 96 15.24 7.48 -13.06
C TRP A 96 15.75 6.89 -14.39
N ILE A 97 15.05 5.87 -14.86
CA ILE A 97 15.25 5.27 -16.19
C ILE A 97 13.94 5.26 -16.96
N HIS A 98 13.97 5.78 -18.18
CA HIS A 98 12.92 5.59 -19.17
C HIS A 98 13.41 4.66 -20.29
N ALA A 99 12.58 3.72 -20.73
CA ALA A 99 12.93 2.83 -21.82
C ALA A 99 11.71 2.40 -22.63
N THR A 100 11.74 2.63 -23.95
CA THR A 100 10.67 2.26 -24.88
C THR A 100 11.23 2.01 -26.30
N PRO A 101 10.67 1.07 -27.10
CA PRO A 101 9.65 0.09 -26.74
C PRO A 101 10.26 -1.13 -26.00
N LEU A 102 9.49 -1.75 -25.10
CA LEU A 102 9.89 -2.96 -24.36
C LEU A 102 9.01 -4.15 -24.75
N LYS A 103 9.61 -5.33 -24.91
CA LYS A 103 8.89 -6.58 -25.26
C LYS A 103 8.59 -7.47 -24.05
N ALA A 104 9.51 -7.56 -23.10
CA ALA A 104 9.33 -8.37 -21.90
C ALA A 104 8.51 -7.60 -20.86
N PRO A 105 7.69 -8.27 -20.03
CA PRO A 105 6.88 -7.62 -19.01
C PRO A 105 7.74 -7.09 -17.84
N ARG A 106 8.93 -7.65 -17.65
CA ARG A 106 9.82 -7.35 -16.53
C ARG A 106 11.28 -7.48 -16.95
N PHE A 107 12.16 -6.82 -16.19
CA PHE A 107 13.60 -6.80 -16.41
C PHE A 107 14.33 -6.98 -15.07
N ASP A 108 15.28 -7.90 -15.03
CA ASP A 108 16.26 -7.97 -13.96
C ASP A 108 17.31 -6.87 -14.20
N VAL A 109 17.56 -6.05 -13.18
CA VAL A 109 18.53 -4.96 -13.26
C VAL A 109 19.83 -5.46 -12.67
N THR A 110 20.93 -5.37 -13.44
CA THR A 110 22.26 -5.75 -12.95
C THR A 110 23.22 -4.58 -12.93
N GLU A 111 24.03 -4.50 -11.87
CA GLU A 111 25.16 -3.59 -11.70
C GLU A 111 26.42 -4.43 -11.47
N GLY A 112 27.50 -4.21 -12.24
CA GLY A 112 28.72 -5.01 -12.10
C GLY A 112 28.51 -6.53 -12.29
N GLY A 113 27.46 -6.94 -13.00
CA GLY A 113 27.08 -8.35 -13.19
C GLY A 113 26.25 -8.96 -12.06
N GLN A 114 25.96 -8.23 -10.98
CA GLN A 114 25.09 -8.68 -9.89
C GLN A 114 23.67 -8.14 -10.07
N VAL A 115 22.65 -8.95 -9.82
CA VAL A 115 21.25 -8.49 -9.81
C VAL A 115 21.02 -7.60 -8.60
N VAL A 116 20.62 -6.35 -8.85
CA VAL A 116 20.36 -5.32 -7.82
C VAL A 116 18.88 -5.06 -7.58
N GLY A 117 18.01 -5.63 -8.42
CA GLY A 117 16.56 -5.58 -8.28
C GLY A 117 15.86 -5.88 -9.61
N THR A 118 14.57 -5.55 -9.68
CA THR A 118 13.76 -5.75 -10.90
C THR A 118 12.94 -4.50 -11.19
N LEU A 119 12.72 -4.24 -12.47
CA LEU A 119 11.82 -3.19 -12.95
C LEU A 119 10.82 -3.81 -13.91
N THR A 120 9.57 -3.35 -13.88
CA THR A 120 8.59 -3.79 -14.87
C THR A 120 8.66 -2.92 -16.13
N ALA A 121 8.10 -3.44 -17.21
CA ALA A 121 7.89 -2.67 -18.42
C ALA A 121 6.98 -1.46 -18.19
N TYR A 122 6.00 -1.58 -17.27
CA TYR A 122 5.11 -0.47 -16.93
C TYR A 122 5.83 0.66 -16.21
N GLU A 123 6.74 0.36 -15.27
CA GLU A 123 7.57 1.38 -14.60
C GLU A 123 8.45 2.13 -15.60
N LEU A 124 9.09 1.39 -16.51
CA LEU A 124 10.03 1.93 -17.49
C LEU A 124 9.36 2.76 -18.60
N GLN A 125 8.08 2.49 -18.88
CA GLN A 125 7.28 3.16 -19.93
C GLN A 125 6.21 4.08 -19.34
N ALA A 126 6.25 4.36 -18.04
CA ALA A 126 5.21 5.11 -17.35
C ALA A 126 4.98 6.48 -18.02
N PRO A 127 3.84 6.68 -18.71
CA PRO A 127 3.67 7.81 -19.63
C PRO A 127 3.55 9.17 -18.92
N ASP A 128 3.21 9.15 -17.63
CA ASP A 128 2.96 10.33 -16.80
C ASP A 128 4.08 10.58 -15.76
N SER A 129 5.20 9.88 -15.83
CA SER A 129 6.32 10.02 -14.89
C SER A 129 7.65 10.22 -15.60
N LEU A 130 8.72 10.47 -14.82
CA LEU A 130 10.09 10.50 -15.34
C LEU A 130 10.60 9.09 -15.72
N GLY A 131 9.80 8.03 -15.57
CA GLY A 131 10.19 6.63 -15.75
C GLY A 131 10.31 5.88 -14.42
N ALA A 132 11.07 4.78 -14.43
CA ALA A 132 11.27 3.91 -13.29
C ALA A 132 12.19 4.56 -12.23
N ASP A 133 11.71 4.62 -10.99
CA ASP A 133 12.42 5.18 -9.85
C ASP A 133 13.44 4.20 -9.27
N LEU A 134 14.73 4.54 -9.34
CA LEU A 134 15.80 3.64 -8.96
C LEU A 134 15.98 3.48 -7.45
N ARG A 135 15.37 4.35 -6.63
CA ARG A 135 15.43 4.23 -5.16
C ARG A 135 14.80 2.93 -4.64
N ASN A 136 13.92 2.32 -5.44
CA ASN A 136 13.29 1.04 -5.11
C ASN A 136 14.22 -0.17 -5.31
N LEU A 137 15.40 0.01 -5.91
CA LEU A 137 16.39 -1.03 -6.14
C LEU A 137 17.39 -1.09 -4.97
N ASN A 138 17.01 -1.72 -3.86
CA ASN A 138 17.84 -1.74 -2.65
C ASN A 138 19.26 -2.31 -2.84
N GLY A 139 19.48 -3.16 -3.85
CA GLY A 139 20.80 -3.72 -4.15
C GLY A 139 21.74 -2.75 -4.87
N LEU A 140 21.24 -1.61 -5.35
CA LEU A 140 21.97 -0.65 -6.16
C LEU A 140 23.02 0.09 -5.33
N SER A 141 24.25 0.20 -5.84
CA SER A 141 25.39 0.79 -5.11
C SER A 141 25.11 2.21 -4.61
N ILE A 142 24.43 3.04 -5.43
CA ILE A 142 24.08 4.41 -5.04
C ILE A 142 23.05 4.44 -3.90
N ASN A 143 22.12 3.50 -3.84
CA ASN A 143 21.14 3.42 -2.76
C ASN A 143 21.79 2.97 -1.44
N GLN A 144 22.76 2.04 -1.52
CA GLN A 144 23.55 1.64 -0.35
C GLN A 144 24.35 2.83 0.21
N ARG A 145 25.03 3.59 -0.66
CA ARG A 145 25.75 4.81 -0.29
C ARG A 145 24.82 5.88 0.30
N THR A 146 23.62 6.02 -0.25
CA THR A 146 22.60 6.93 0.29
C THR A 146 22.16 6.51 1.70
N GLY A 147 22.09 5.20 1.99
CA GLY A 147 21.88 4.70 3.36
C GLY A 147 23.03 5.02 4.32
N GLU A 148 24.28 4.95 3.86
CA GLU A 148 25.46 5.38 4.64
C GLU A 148 25.46 6.89 4.88
N LEU A 149 25.08 7.67 3.87
CA LEU A 149 24.95 9.12 3.95
C LEU A 149 23.98 9.51 5.07
N LEU A 150 22.82 8.85 5.16
CA LEU A 150 21.87 9.10 6.24
C LEU A 150 22.50 8.88 7.62
N LYS A 151 23.23 7.77 7.79
CA LYS A 151 23.90 7.44 9.07
C LYS A 151 24.92 8.51 9.46
N LEU A 152 25.72 8.99 8.49
CA LEU A 152 26.72 10.03 8.72
C LEU A 152 26.08 11.37 9.08
N VAL A 153 25.04 11.78 8.33
CA VAL A 153 24.29 13.03 8.61
C VAL A 153 23.66 12.98 10.00
N GLN A 154 22.97 11.88 10.34
CA GLN A 154 22.37 11.70 11.67
C GLN A 154 23.42 11.68 12.77
N ARG A 155 24.59 11.04 12.57
CA ARG A 155 25.68 11.05 13.55
C ARG A 155 26.22 12.47 13.75
N ARG A 156 26.49 13.21 12.67
CA ARG A 156 26.97 14.58 12.75
C ARG A 156 25.98 15.48 13.49
N GLN A 157 24.69 15.33 13.20
CA GLN A 157 23.63 16.05 13.90
C GLN A 157 23.64 15.73 15.40
N ARG A 158 23.65 14.43 15.78
CA ARG A 158 23.64 13.99 17.18
C ARG A 158 24.82 14.53 17.97
N VAL A 159 26.05 14.40 17.44
CA VAL A 159 27.27 14.90 18.11
C VAL A 159 27.15 16.37 18.46
N LEU A 160 26.68 17.20 17.53
CA LEU A 160 26.49 18.63 17.76
C LEU A 160 25.32 18.90 18.73
N THR A 161 24.19 18.23 18.57
CA THR A 161 23.03 18.39 19.45
C THR A 161 23.38 18.07 20.90
N ASP A 162 24.01 16.93 21.16
CA ASP A 162 24.35 16.50 22.51
C ASP A 162 25.38 17.44 23.16
N ALA A 163 26.36 17.92 22.38
CA ALA A 163 27.36 18.88 22.87
C ALA A 163 26.73 20.21 23.28
N TRP A 164 25.86 20.77 22.45
CA TRP A 164 25.16 22.02 22.77
C TRP A 164 24.23 21.87 23.96
N LEU A 165 23.49 20.77 24.04
CA LEU A 165 22.64 20.49 25.19
C LEU A 165 23.44 20.41 26.48
N ASN A 166 24.59 19.72 26.46
CA ASN A 166 25.49 19.62 27.60
C ASN A 166 26.07 20.99 28.02
N GLU A 167 26.51 21.81 27.06
CA GLU A 167 27.05 23.15 27.32
C GLU A 167 26.03 24.08 28.00
N VAL A 168 24.76 24.04 27.56
CA VAL A 168 23.71 24.90 28.14
C VAL A 168 23.11 24.36 29.44
N GLY A 169 23.56 23.20 29.92
CA GLY A 169 23.09 22.60 31.17
C GLY A 169 21.63 22.16 31.13
N HIS A 170 21.16 21.64 30.00
CA HIS A 170 19.76 21.22 29.85
C HIS A 170 19.36 20.13 30.88
N LEU A 171 18.10 20.13 31.34
CA LEU A 171 17.59 19.18 32.35
C LEU A 171 16.70 18.06 31.75
N ARG A 172 16.74 17.86 30.43
CA ARG A 172 15.84 16.90 29.75
C ARG A 172 16.25 15.47 30.11
N PRO A 173 15.35 14.65 30.68
CA PRO A 173 15.67 13.26 31.02
C PRO A 173 15.94 12.43 29.76
N GLY A 174 16.88 11.49 29.85
CA GLY A 174 17.17 10.52 28.80
C GLY A 174 18.07 11.00 27.65
N MET A 175 18.62 12.22 27.71
CA MET A 175 19.60 12.67 26.71
C MET A 175 21.00 12.16 27.05
N ALA A 176 21.78 11.87 26.01
CA ALA A 176 23.18 11.48 26.18
C ALA A 176 24.01 12.67 26.66
N LYS A 177 25.06 12.38 27.44
CA LYS A 177 26.07 13.39 27.78
C LYS A 177 26.92 13.68 26.54
N GLY A 178 26.86 14.92 26.05
CA GLY A 178 27.65 15.36 24.90
C GLY A 178 29.14 15.53 25.22
N LEU A 179 29.95 15.55 24.15
CA LEU A 179 31.35 16.00 24.21
C LEU A 179 31.42 17.51 24.50
N PRO A 180 32.57 18.04 24.95
CA PRO A 180 32.83 19.48 24.92
C PRO A 180 32.62 20.04 23.51
N VAL A 181 32.11 21.27 23.41
CA VAL A 181 31.73 21.88 22.12
C VAL A 181 32.88 21.87 21.11
N ALA A 182 34.12 22.12 21.55
CA ALA A 182 35.30 22.10 20.68
C ALA A 182 35.58 20.69 20.11
N GLU A 183 35.55 19.65 20.95
CA GLU A 183 35.76 18.26 20.52
C GLU A 183 34.62 17.77 19.61
N ALA A 184 33.38 18.18 19.90
CA ALA A 184 32.23 17.89 19.06
C ALA A 184 32.32 18.56 17.69
N ALA A 185 32.85 19.78 17.62
CA ALA A 185 33.10 20.48 16.37
C ALA A 185 34.16 19.75 15.51
N ASP A 186 35.24 19.29 16.13
CA ASP A 186 36.29 18.50 15.45
C ASP A 186 35.75 17.17 14.91
N GLU A 187 34.92 16.45 15.68
CA GLU A 187 34.26 15.23 15.19
C GLU A 187 33.25 15.55 14.08
N ALA A 188 32.47 16.61 14.22
CA ALA A 188 31.49 17.03 13.21
C ALA A 188 32.14 17.42 11.88
N GLU A 189 33.34 17.99 11.91
CA GLU A 189 34.13 18.30 10.71
C GLU A 189 34.68 17.03 10.05
N ARG A 190 35.19 16.08 10.85
CA ARG A 190 35.60 14.76 10.31
C ARG A 190 34.44 14.04 9.62
N LEU A 191 33.26 14.08 10.21
CA LEU A 191 32.04 13.51 9.62
C LEU A 191 31.61 14.29 8.37
N TYR A 192 31.76 15.61 8.36
CA TYR A 192 31.46 16.44 7.19
C TYR A 192 32.35 16.09 5.99
N ILE A 193 33.66 15.88 6.21
CA ILE A 193 34.58 15.44 5.16
C ILE A 193 34.16 14.08 4.58
N GLN A 194 33.75 13.13 5.44
CA GLN A 194 33.22 11.84 4.99
C GLN A 194 31.95 12.01 4.14
N ILE A 195 31.03 12.88 4.57
CA ILE A 195 29.81 13.21 3.83
C ILE A 195 30.14 13.80 2.45
N VAL A 196 31.03 14.80 2.38
CA VAL A 196 31.43 15.46 1.13
C VAL A 196 32.06 14.47 0.16
N ASN A 197 32.92 13.56 0.65
CA ASN A 197 33.51 12.51 -0.17
C ASN A 197 32.45 11.52 -0.67
N LEU A 198 31.49 11.16 0.19
CA LEU A 198 30.44 10.20 -0.15
C LEU A 198 29.46 10.74 -1.18
N VAL A 199 29.16 12.04 -1.20
CA VAL A 199 28.22 12.64 -2.17
C VAL A 199 28.84 12.99 -3.52
N GLN A 200 30.14 12.70 -3.72
CA GLN A 200 30.79 12.95 -5.00
C GLN A 200 30.08 12.17 -6.13
N PRO A 201 29.84 12.80 -7.29
CA PRO A 201 29.20 12.15 -8.42
C PRO A 201 29.93 10.88 -8.84
N THR A 202 29.19 9.81 -9.12
CA THR A 202 29.76 8.54 -9.58
C THR A 202 29.24 8.17 -10.95
N LYS A 203 30.02 7.37 -11.67
CA LYS A 203 29.53 6.69 -12.86
C LYS A 203 28.66 5.51 -12.43
N LEU A 204 27.46 5.39 -12.98
CA LEU A 204 26.56 4.26 -12.80
C LEU A 204 26.41 3.53 -14.13
N THR A 205 26.49 2.20 -14.09
CA THR A 205 26.37 1.34 -15.27
C THR A 205 25.41 0.20 -14.96
N LEU A 206 24.26 0.19 -15.62
CA LEU A 206 23.22 -0.80 -15.41
C LEU A 206 22.94 -1.56 -16.70
N LYS A 207 22.61 -2.84 -16.54
CA LYS A 207 22.08 -3.67 -17.62
C LYS A 207 20.68 -4.14 -17.25
N LEU A 208 19.72 -3.89 -18.13
CA LEU A 208 18.37 -4.45 -18.04
C LEU A 208 18.35 -5.77 -18.82
N VAL A 209 18.06 -6.87 -18.12
CA VAL A 209 17.97 -8.22 -18.67
C VAL A 209 16.49 -8.63 -18.73
N PRO A 210 15.92 -8.92 -19.91
CA PRO A 210 14.52 -9.32 -20.07
C PRO A 210 14.17 -10.53 -19.22
N ASN A 211 13.01 -10.46 -18.57
CA ASN A 211 12.42 -11.52 -17.78
C ASN A 211 11.01 -11.80 -18.31
N ALA A 212 10.79 -13.02 -18.80
CA ALA A 212 9.53 -13.41 -19.43
C ALA A 212 8.39 -13.56 -18.41
N GLU A 213 8.71 -13.81 -17.14
CA GLU A 213 7.69 -13.97 -16.10
C GLU A 213 7.15 -12.59 -15.67
N PRO A 214 5.83 -12.36 -15.74
CA PRO A 214 5.22 -11.06 -15.46
C PRO A 214 5.32 -10.65 -13.98
N PHE A 215 5.47 -11.64 -13.08
CA PHE A 215 5.61 -11.43 -11.65
C PHE A 215 6.84 -12.18 -11.11
N PRO A 216 7.42 -11.71 -9.99
CA PRO A 216 8.43 -12.45 -9.26
C PRO A 216 7.85 -13.68 -8.55
N GLY A 217 8.74 -14.48 -7.97
CA GLY A 217 8.38 -15.51 -7.00
C GLY A 217 7.96 -16.83 -7.63
N LYS A 218 7.24 -17.64 -6.83
CA LYS A 218 6.90 -19.02 -7.19
C LYS A 218 5.70 -19.03 -8.13
N LYS A 219 5.86 -19.67 -9.29
CA LYS A 219 4.78 -19.98 -10.24
C LYS A 219 4.13 -21.33 -9.90
N SER A 220 2.81 -21.40 -9.99
CA SER A 220 2.01 -22.63 -9.82
C SER A 220 0.75 -22.61 -10.69
N ASP A 221 0.15 -23.79 -10.92
CA ASP A 221 -1.17 -23.88 -11.54
C ASP A 221 -2.28 -23.59 -10.53
N TRP A 222 -3.25 -22.78 -10.92
CA TRP A 222 -4.50 -22.55 -10.20
C TRP A 222 -5.66 -22.68 -11.18
N HIS A 223 -6.33 -23.84 -11.18
CA HIS A 223 -7.44 -24.15 -12.09
C HIS A 223 -7.12 -23.93 -13.58
N GLY A 224 -5.89 -24.25 -14.03
CA GLY A 224 -5.47 -24.05 -15.42
C GLY A 224 -5.01 -22.63 -15.77
N PHE A 225 -4.79 -21.78 -14.77
CA PHE A 225 -4.21 -20.44 -14.87
C PHE A 225 -2.91 -20.34 -14.07
N ASP A 226 -2.01 -19.46 -14.50
CA ASP A 226 -0.77 -19.21 -13.78
C ASP A 226 -1.04 -18.40 -12.51
N ARG A 227 -0.52 -18.87 -11.37
CA ARG A 227 -0.50 -18.15 -10.09
C ARG A 227 0.92 -17.86 -9.68
N TYR A 228 1.19 -16.63 -9.27
CA TYR A 228 2.46 -16.16 -8.75
C TYR A 228 2.34 -15.78 -7.27
N GLU A 229 3.29 -16.23 -6.47
CA GLU A 229 3.38 -15.88 -5.04
C GLU A 229 4.72 -15.20 -4.73
N PHE A 230 4.65 -13.99 -4.17
CA PHE A 230 5.80 -13.17 -3.84
C PHE A 230 5.54 -12.26 -2.64
N LEU A 231 6.60 -11.71 -2.06
CA LEU A 231 6.50 -10.82 -0.90
C LEU A 231 6.22 -9.38 -1.32
N VAL A 232 5.25 -8.75 -0.65
CA VAL A 232 4.99 -7.31 -0.71
C VAL A 232 4.97 -6.78 0.71
N ALA A 233 5.94 -5.91 1.03
CA ALA A 233 6.12 -5.37 2.39
C ALA A 233 6.12 -6.48 3.49
N GLY A 234 6.78 -7.61 3.21
CA GLY A 234 6.90 -8.75 4.12
C GLY A 234 5.72 -9.73 4.12
N ASN A 235 4.62 -9.41 3.43
CA ASN A 235 3.44 -10.29 3.35
C ASN A 235 3.38 -11.01 2.01
N THR A 236 2.86 -12.25 2.01
CA THR A 236 2.71 -13.02 0.76
C THR A 236 1.53 -12.52 -0.04
N ALA A 237 1.80 -11.96 -1.22
CA ALA A 237 0.81 -11.64 -2.23
C ALA A 237 0.68 -12.81 -3.22
N SER A 238 -0.54 -13.10 -3.63
CA SER A 238 -0.88 -14.08 -4.66
C SER A 238 -1.60 -13.37 -5.80
N VAL A 239 -1.12 -13.58 -7.03
CA VAL A 239 -1.75 -13.06 -8.25
C VAL A 239 -2.00 -14.20 -9.22
N VAL A 240 -3.26 -14.46 -9.54
CA VAL A 240 -3.66 -15.37 -10.63
C VAL A 240 -3.86 -14.56 -11.90
N VAL A 241 -3.21 -14.98 -12.96
CA VAL A 241 -3.09 -14.24 -14.22
C VAL A 241 -4.02 -14.84 -15.27
N PRO A 242 -4.86 -14.03 -15.93
CA PRO A 242 -5.68 -14.51 -17.03
C PRO A 242 -4.79 -14.89 -18.22
N LYS A 243 -5.23 -15.84 -19.04
CA LYS A 243 -4.50 -16.22 -20.27
C LYS A 243 -4.35 -15.04 -21.24
N LYS A 244 -5.30 -14.10 -21.20
CA LYS A 244 -5.27 -12.84 -21.94
C LYS A 244 -5.87 -11.74 -21.05
N SER A 245 -5.06 -10.79 -20.63
CA SER A 245 -5.52 -9.65 -19.83
C SER A 245 -6.48 -8.77 -20.64
N ALA A 246 -7.54 -8.29 -19.97
CA ALA A 246 -8.40 -7.25 -20.52
C ALA A 246 -7.66 -5.89 -20.48
N PRO A 247 -8.04 -4.92 -21.35
CA PRO A 247 -7.43 -3.60 -21.35
C PRO A 247 -7.47 -2.93 -19.96
N GLY A 248 -6.37 -2.30 -19.56
CA GLY A 248 -6.24 -1.65 -18.26
C GLY A 248 -5.95 -2.58 -17.08
N ASN A 249 -5.74 -3.89 -17.31
CA ASN A 249 -5.45 -4.88 -16.28
C ASN A 249 -6.43 -4.82 -15.10
N PRO A 250 -7.74 -5.05 -15.34
CA PRO A 250 -8.72 -5.09 -14.26
C PRO A 250 -8.45 -6.28 -13.33
N TRP A 251 -8.89 -6.15 -12.08
CA TRP A 251 -8.56 -7.12 -11.06
C TRP A 251 -9.60 -7.17 -9.94
N VAL A 252 -9.67 -8.36 -9.33
CA VAL A 252 -10.53 -8.72 -8.20
C VAL A 252 -9.64 -9.01 -7.00
N TRP A 253 -10.00 -8.47 -5.84
CA TRP A 253 -9.19 -8.57 -4.64
C TRP A 253 -10.01 -9.10 -3.46
N HIS A 254 -9.60 -10.27 -2.96
CA HIS A 254 -10.28 -10.97 -1.87
C HIS A 254 -9.84 -10.50 -0.49
N GLY A 255 -10.82 -10.27 0.38
CA GLY A 255 -10.64 -9.96 1.80
C GLY A 255 -9.96 -11.07 2.59
N GLU A 256 -10.50 -12.28 2.46
CA GLU A 256 -10.12 -13.51 3.14
C GLU A 256 -10.58 -14.70 2.29
N PHE A 257 -10.19 -15.92 2.68
CA PHE A 257 -10.69 -17.18 2.09
C PHE A 257 -10.45 -17.33 0.56
N PHE A 258 -9.36 -16.77 0.05
CA PHE A 258 -8.99 -16.93 -1.36
C PHE A 258 -9.01 -18.40 -1.80
N GLY A 259 -9.68 -18.67 -2.92
CA GLY A 259 -9.89 -20.01 -3.46
C GLY A 259 -11.13 -20.74 -2.92
N HIS A 260 -11.83 -20.18 -1.93
CA HIS A 260 -13.14 -20.68 -1.53
C HIS A 260 -14.21 -20.26 -2.53
N LYS A 261 -15.00 -21.21 -3.04
CA LYS A 261 -16.05 -20.98 -4.07
C LYS A 261 -15.49 -20.24 -5.31
N PRO A 262 -14.51 -20.81 -6.02
CA PRO A 262 -13.74 -20.10 -7.05
C PRO A 262 -14.48 -19.88 -8.38
N ALA A 263 -15.74 -20.32 -8.51
CA ALA A 263 -16.47 -20.25 -9.77
C ALA A 263 -16.58 -18.82 -10.36
N PRO A 264 -16.90 -17.76 -9.58
CA PRO A 264 -16.86 -16.39 -10.10
C PRO A 264 -15.45 -15.96 -10.54
N ASP A 265 -14.42 -16.32 -9.77
CA ASP A 265 -13.03 -15.97 -10.07
C ASP A 265 -12.55 -16.61 -11.38
N ILE A 266 -12.84 -17.91 -11.59
CA ILE A 266 -12.52 -18.63 -12.83
C ILE A 266 -13.21 -17.99 -14.04
N ALA A 267 -14.47 -17.61 -13.90
CA ALA A 267 -15.20 -16.91 -14.96
C ALA A 267 -14.58 -15.53 -15.26
N LEU A 268 -14.20 -14.77 -14.23
CA LEU A 268 -13.57 -13.45 -14.36
C LEU A 268 -12.17 -13.54 -14.98
N LEU A 269 -11.38 -14.58 -14.67
CA LEU A 269 -10.14 -14.89 -15.39
C LEU A 269 -10.37 -15.15 -16.88
N GLY A 270 -11.45 -15.87 -17.22
CA GLY A 270 -11.90 -16.05 -18.61
C GLY A 270 -12.25 -14.73 -19.31
N HIS A 271 -12.66 -13.72 -18.56
CA HIS A 271 -12.91 -12.35 -19.03
C HIS A 271 -11.70 -11.41 -18.94
N GLY A 272 -10.52 -11.91 -18.58
CA GLY A 272 -9.29 -11.14 -18.58
C GLY A 272 -9.00 -10.35 -17.29
N PHE A 273 -9.66 -10.70 -16.19
CA PHE A 273 -9.39 -10.12 -14.86
C PHE A 273 -8.28 -10.90 -14.16
N HIS A 274 -7.45 -10.19 -13.39
CA HIS A 274 -6.54 -10.82 -12.44
C HIS A 274 -7.25 -11.09 -11.11
N ILE A 275 -6.90 -12.18 -10.42
CA ILE A 275 -7.43 -12.47 -9.08
C ILE A 275 -6.31 -12.35 -8.07
N VAL A 276 -6.54 -11.56 -7.03
CA VAL A 276 -5.49 -11.12 -6.11
C VAL A 276 -5.88 -11.41 -4.67
N TYR A 277 -4.89 -11.84 -3.88
CA TYR A 277 -5.00 -12.00 -2.45
C TYR A 277 -3.72 -11.55 -1.74
N LEU A 278 -3.87 -10.93 -0.56
CA LEU A 278 -2.76 -10.67 0.36
C LEU A 278 -2.97 -11.49 1.62
N SER A 279 -2.01 -12.34 1.96
CA SER A 279 -2.06 -13.16 3.16
C SER A 279 -1.73 -12.32 4.40
N VAL A 280 -2.75 -11.66 4.95
CA VAL A 280 -2.73 -10.96 6.24
C VAL A 280 -3.86 -11.46 7.16
N PRO A 281 -3.90 -12.77 7.46
CA PRO A 281 -5.02 -13.38 8.16
C PRO A 281 -5.18 -12.83 9.57
N ASN A 282 -6.39 -12.92 10.12
CA ASN A 282 -6.69 -12.59 11.53
C ASN A 282 -6.42 -11.12 11.92
N MET A 283 -6.29 -10.22 10.95
CA MET A 283 -6.22 -8.78 11.20
C MET A 283 -7.59 -8.10 11.19
N LEU A 284 -8.64 -8.79 10.75
CA LEU A 284 -10.05 -8.40 10.91
C LEU A 284 -10.36 -6.97 10.42
N GLY A 285 -9.72 -6.56 9.33
CA GLY A 285 -9.87 -5.22 8.76
C GLY A 285 -9.35 -4.08 9.64
N SER A 286 -8.43 -4.34 10.58
CA SER A 286 -7.82 -3.31 11.44
C SER A 286 -7.06 -2.24 10.64
N PRO A 287 -6.69 -1.10 11.27
CA PRO A 287 -5.84 -0.10 10.63
C PRO A 287 -4.52 -0.67 10.07
N GLU A 288 -3.93 -1.68 10.73
CA GLU A 288 -2.76 -2.41 10.23
C GLU A 288 -3.08 -3.20 8.96
N ALA A 289 -4.23 -3.89 8.90
CA ALA A 289 -4.68 -4.57 7.69
C ALA A 289 -4.83 -3.60 6.51
N VAL A 290 -5.43 -2.42 6.76
CA VAL A 290 -5.59 -1.36 5.74
C VAL A 290 -4.23 -0.88 5.22
N SER A 291 -3.23 -0.72 6.10
CA SER A 291 -1.86 -0.36 5.72
C SER A 291 -1.17 -1.42 4.85
N HIS A 292 -1.33 -2.71 5.18
CA HIS A 292 -0.82 -3.79 4.35
C HIS A 292 -1.50 -3.83 2.98
N TRP A 293 -2.82 -3.62 2.94
CA TRP A 293 -3.57 -3.50 1.69
C TRP A 293 -3.11 -2.29 0.87
N ASN A 294 -2.89 -1.12 1.48
CA ASN A 294 -2.29 0.02 0.80
C ASN A 294 -0.94 -0.32 0.13
N SER A 295 -0.13 -1.18 0.77
CA SER A 295 1.15 -1.63 0.22
C SER A 295 0.97 -2.50 -1.02
N LEU A 296 0.06 -3.48 -1.00
CA LEU A 296 -0.25 -4.29 -2.17
C LEU A 296 -0.87 -3.47 -3.31
N TYR A 297 -1.82 -2.59 -2.99
CA TYR A 297 -2.42 -1.70 -3.98
C TYR A 297 -1.35 -0.87 -4.69
N ARG A 298 -0.41 -0.28 -3.95
CA ARG A 298 0.70 0.49 -4.54
C ARG A 298 1.57 -0.37 -5.43
N GLU A 299 1.94 -1.56 -4.97
CA GLU A 299 2.77 -2.48 -5.74
C GLU A 299 2.12 -2.79 -7.09
N LEU A 300 0.86 -3.23 -7.10
CA LEU A 300 0.16 -3.64 -8.32
C LEU A 300 -0.13 -2.47 -9.27
N THR A 301 -0.57 -1.33 -8.74
CA THR A 301 -0.97 -0.19 -9.59
C THR A 301 0.21 0.65 -10.08
N ARG A 302 1.27 0.79 -9.27
CA ARG A 302 2.44 1.60 -9.64
C ARG A 302 3.48 0.80 -10.41
N ARG A 303 3.63 -0.49 -10.13
CA ARG A 303 4.64 -1.32 -10.78
C ARG A 303 4.07 -2.20 -11.87
N TYR A 304 2.91 -2.81 -11.68
CA TYR A 304 2.39 -3.79 -12.66
C TYR A 304 1.28 -3.22 -13.56
N GLY A 305 0.96 -1.94 -13.43
CA GLY A 305 -0.03 -1.26 -14.27
C GLY A 305 -1.44 -1.83 -14.13
N PHE A 306 -1.79 -2.30 -12.93
CA PHE A 306 -3.14 -2.74 -12.61
C PHE A 306 -4.08 -1.53 -12.58
N ALA A 307 -5.36 -1.74 -12.94
CA ALA A 307 -6.37 -0.70 -12.87
C ALA A 307 -6.41 -0.04 -11.47
N SER A 308 -6.60 1.27 -11.41
CA SER A 308 -6.62 2.01 -10.14
C SER A 308 -7.84 1.71 -9.25
N LYS A 309 -8.82 0.96 -9.75
CA LYS A 309 -10.06 0.62 -9.05
C LYS A 309 -10.32 -0.90 -9.11
N PRO A 310 -9.80 -1.70 -8.16
CA PRO A 310 -10.18 -3.10 -8.00
C PRO A 310 -11.67 -3.28 -7.67
N ALA A 311 -12.21 -4.44 -8.03
CA ALA A 311 -13.41 -4.99 -7.40
C ALA A 311 -13.02 -5.76 -6.12
N LEU A 312 -13.72 -5.50 -5.01
CA LEU A 312 -13.42 -6.14 -3.73
C LEU A 312 -14.40 -7.28 -3.44
N VAL A 313 -13.89 -8.40 -2.91
CA VAL A 313 -14.71 -9.57 -2.54
C VAL A 313 -14.60 -9.83 -1.04
N GLY A 314 -15.68 -9.51 -0.33
CA GLY A 314 -15.81 -9.63 1.12
C GLY A 314 -16.67 -10.83 1.52
N LEU A 315 -16.04 -11.99 1.68
CA LEU A 315 -16.70 -13.20 2.18
C LEU A 315 -16.65 -13.26 3.71
N SER A 316 -17.80 -13.37 4.40
CA SER A 316 -17.85 -13.47 5.87
C SER A 316 -16.97 -12.38 6.52
N ARG A 317 -16.02 -12.73 7.40
CA ARG A 317 -15.06 -11.77 8.00
C ARG A 317 -14.23 -10.97 7.00
N GLY A 318 -14.09 -11.43 5.76
CA GLY A 318 -13.49 -10.69 4.66
C GLY A 318 -14.22 -9.37 4.35
N GLY A 319 -15.50 -9.26 4.75
CA GLY A 319 -16.25 -8.00 4.72
C GLY A 319 -15.56 -6.88 5.50
N LEU A 320 -15.00 -7.17 6.68
CA LEU A 320 -14.28 -6.18 7.49
C LEU A 320 -13.08 -5.59 6.74
N TYR A 321 -12.29 -6.42 6.04
CA TYR A 321 -11.16 -5.95 5.24
C TYR A 321 -11.60 -5.07 4.08
N CYS A 322 -12.57 -5.55 3.30
CA CYS A 322 -13.02 -4.85 2.09
C CYS A 322 -13.62 -3.49 2.40
N TYR A 323 -14.54 -3.44 3.38
CA TYR A 323 -15.22 -2.20 3.73
C TYR A 323 -14.29 -1.20 4.43
N ASN A 324 -13.43 -1.64 5.34
CA ASN A 324 -12.51 -0.72 6.02
C ASN A 324 -11.46 -0.16 5.05
N TRP A 325 -10.91 -0.98 4.14
CA TRP A 325 -10.01 -0.47 3.11
C TRP A 325 -10.72 0.46 2.11
N ALA A 326 -11.96 0.14 1.71
CA ALA A 326 -12.76 0.98 0.84
C ALA A 326 -13.11 2.33 1.49
N ALA A 327 -13.44 2.37 2.79
CA ALA A 327 -13.75 3.61 3.48
C ALA A 327 -12.51 4.50 3.64
N ALA A 328 -11.34 3.89 3.81
CA ALA A 328 -10.04 4.55 3.81
C ALA A 328 -9.60 5.05 2.41
N ASN A 329 -10.11 4.46 1.34
CA ASN A 329 -9.67 4.68 -0.05
C ASN A 329 -10.86 4.71 -1.04
N PRO A 330 -11.89 5.55 -0.82
CA PRO A 330 -13.17 5.41 -1.52
C PRO A 330 -13.07 5.71 -3.03
N ASP A 331 -12.08 6.50 -3.45
CA ASP A 331 -11.79 6.83 -4.85
C ASP A 331 -11.04 5.72 -5.60
N LYS A 332 -10.62 4.65 -4.92
CA LYS A 332 -9.83 3.54 -5.45
C LYS A 332 -10.60 2.22 -5.54
N VAL A 333 -11.93 2.27 -5.51
CA VAL A 333 -12.79 1.08 -5.51
C VAL A 333 -13.72 1.13 -6.72
N ALA A 334 -13.80 0.01 -7.46
CA ALA A 334 -14.75 -0.13 -8.56
C ALA A 334 -16.13 -0.55 -8.04
N CYS A 335 -16.18 -1.60 -7.22
CA CYS A 335 -17.37 -2.10 -6.55
C CYS A 335 -16.99 -3.05 -5.40
N ILE A 336 -17.98 -3.43 -4.58
CA ILE A 336 -17.82 -4.44 -3.54
C ILE A 336 -18.86 -5.54 -3.75
N TYR A 337 -18.41 -6.78 -3.89
CA TYR A 337 -19.22 -7.98 -3.74
C TYR A 337 -19.05 -8.53 -2.32
N GLY A 338 -20.14 -8.51 -1.54
CA GLY A 338 -20.20 -9.09 -0.20
C GLY A 338 -21.01 -10.37 -0.18
N ASP A 339 -20.52 -11.41 0.49
CA ASP A 339 -21.22 -12.69 0.65
C ASP A 339 -21.28 -13.09 2.11
N ALA A 340 -22.49 -12.99 2.68
CA ALA A 340 -22.75 -12.92 4.11
C ALA A 340 -21.67 -12.11 4.86
N PRO A 341 -21.36 -10.87 4.41
CA PRO A 341 -20.20 -10.14 4.88
C PRO A 341 -20.43 -9.66 6.31
N VAL A 342 -19.42 -9.86 7.16
CA VAL A 342 -19.37 -9.20 8.47
C VAL A 342 -19.14 -7.70 8.22
N CYS A 343 -20.08 -6.89 8.66
CA CYS A 343 -20.06 -5.44 8.54
C CYS A 343 -20.12 -4.73 9.90
N ASP A 344 -20.30 -5.46 10.99
CA ASP A 344 -20.17 -4.94 12.35
C ASP A 344 -19.42 -5.94 13.24
N PHE A 345 -18.20 -5.57 13.65
CA PHE A 345 -17.44 -6.46 14.55
C PHE A 345 -18.12 -6.69 15.91
N LYS A 346 -19.08 -5.84 16.29
CA LYS A 346 -19.83 -5.97 17.56
C LYS A 346 -20.88 -7.06 17.48
N SER A 347 -21.46 -7.25 16.28
CA SER A 347 -22.30 -8.41 15.94
C SER A 347 -21.47 -9.68 15.91
N TRP A 348 -20.55 -9.80 14.95
CA TRP A 348 -19.54 -10.86 14.89
C TRP A 348 -18.16 -10.24 14.69
N PRO A 349 -17.13 -10.57 15.49
CA PRO A 349 -17.09 -11.66 16.46
C PRO A 349 -17.59 -11.30 17.87
N GLY A 350 -18.03 -10.06 18.11
CA GLY A 350 -18.35 -9.57 19.46
C GLY A 350 -19.49 -10.29 20.18
N GLY A 351 -20.48 -10.82 19.45
CA GLY A 351 -21.66 -11.46 20.05
C GLY A 351 -22.44 -10.52 20.97
N LYS A 352 -22.41 -9.21 20.68
CA LYS A 352 -23.06 -8.17 21.49
C LYS A 352 -24.46 -7.80 20.98
N GLY A 353 -24.88 -8.48 19.91
CA GLY A 353 -26.24 -8.52 19.41
C GLY A 353 -26.81 -9.94 19.47
N LYS A 354 -27.55 -10.34 18.43
CA LYS A 354 -28.12 -11.66 18.22
C LYS A 354 -27.17 -12.62 17.53
N GLY A 355 -26.18 -12.10 16.78
CA GLY A 355 -25.21 -12.90 16.06
C GLY A 355 -24.36 -13.76 17.00
N LYS A 356 -24.04 -14.98 16.60
CA LYS A 356 -23.11 -15.85 17.34
C LYS A 356 -21.75 -15.18 17.43
N GLY A 357 -21.29 -14.89 18.64
CA GLY A 357 -19.93 -14.37 18.85
C GLY A 357 -18.84 -15.42 18.62
N SER A 358 -17.59 -14.96 18.56
CA SER A 358 -16.38 -15.78 18.65
C SER A 358 -15.43 -15.16 19.66
N ALA A 359 -15.31 -15.77 20.84
CA ALA A 359 -14.49 -15.23 21.93
C ALA A 359 -13.00 -15.09 21.55
N GLY A 360 -12.49 -15.96 20.68
CA GLY A 360 -11.12 -15.88 20.17
C GLY A 360 -10.92 -14.69 19.24
N ASP A 361 -11.80 -14.53 18.25
CA ASP A 361 -11.72 -13.41 17.31
C ASP A 361 -12.07 -12.06 17.99
N TRP A 362 -12.90 -12.06 19.03
CA TRP A 362 -13.15 -10.84 19.82
C TRP A 362 -11.88 -10.34 20.52
N LYS A 363 -11.06 -11.25 21.06
CA LYS A 363 -9.74 -10.87 21.60
C LYS A 363 -8.84 -10.29 20.53
N LEU A 364 -8.88 -10.84 19.31
CA LEU A 364 -8.15 -10.29 18.17
C LEU A 364 -8.65 -8.89 17.80
N ILE A 365 -9.95 -8.59 17.87
CA ILE A 365 -10.44 -7.20 17.68
C ILE A 365 -9.77 -6.26 18.68
N LEU A 366 -9.76 -6.60 19.97
CA LEU A 366 -9.14 -5.76 21.01
C LEU A 366 -7.63 -5.56 20.74
N GLU A 367 -6.91 -6.63 20.41
CA GLU A 367 -5.47 -6.60 20.13
C GLU A 367 -5.14 -5.80 18.87
N ARG A 368 -5.78 -6.12 17.73
CA ARG A 368 -5.46 -5.61 16.40
C ARG A 368 -5.89 -4.17 16.18
N PHE A 369 -6.92 -3.72 16.88
CA PHE A 369 -7.35 -2.32 16.86
C PHE A 369 -6.71 -1.50 17.99
N HIS A 370 -5.89 -2.14 18.84
CA HIS A 370 -5.24 -1.52 19.99
C HIS A 370 -6.24 -0.79 20.89
N PHE A 371 -7.35 -1.46 21.20
CA PHE A 371 -8.32 -0.98 22.19
C PHE A 371 -7.79 -1.26 23.59
N ALA A 372 -7.89 -0.28 24.48
CA ALA A 372 -7.53 -0.40 25.88
C ALA A 372 -8.44 -1.40 26.60
N ASP A 373 -9.72 -1.43 26.25
CA ASP A 373 -10.73 -2.30 26.84
C ASP A 373 -11.92 -2.55 25.89
N GLU A 374 -12.86 -3.38 26.36
CA GLU A 374 -14.10 -3.68 25.62
C GLU A 374 -14.99 -2.43 25.44
N ALA A 375 -15.00 -1.50 26.40
CA ALA A 375 -15.84 -0.31 26.30
C ALA A 375 -15.39 0.59 25.14
N GLU A 376 -14.08 0.72 24.92
CA GLU A 376 -13.53 1.43 23.75
C GLU A 376 -13.94 0.75 22.43
N ALA A 377 -13.88 -0.59 22.37
CA ALA A 377 -14.30 -1.34 21.18
C ALA A 377 -15.80 -1.17 20.87
N LEU A 378 -16.66 -1.19 21.89
CA LEU A 378 -18.11 -0.95 21.73
C LEU A 378 -18.42 0.50 21.33
N ALA A 379 -17.60 1.45 21.79
CA ALA A 379 -17.72 2.86 21.45
C ALA A 379 -17.22 3.18 20.02
N TRP A 380 -16.44 2.30 19.39
CA TRP A 380 -15.89 2.51 18.04
C TRP A 380 -16.96 2.88 17.02
N LYS A 381 -16.71 3.91 16.22
CA LYS A 381 -17.66 4.48 15.25
C LYS A 381 -17.24 4.31 13.78
N LEU A 382 -16.22 3.50 13.53
CA LEU A 382 -15.74 3.24 12.17
C LEU A 382 -15.86 1.75 11.83
N ASN A 383 -16.91 1.08 12.31
CA ASN A 383 -17.31 -0.20 11.72
C ASN A 383 -17.85 0.03 10.30
N PRO A 384 -17.82 -0.99 9.41
CA PRO A 384 -18.39 -0.86 8.07
C PRO A 384 -19.82 -0.29 8.06
N ILE A 385 -20.70 -0.73 8.97
CA ILE A 385 -22.06 -0.18 9.10
C ILE A 385 -22.10 1.31 9.49
N ASP A 386 -21.06 1.83 10.13
CA ASP A 386 -20.98 3.21 10.64
C ASP A 386 -20.18 4.14 9.70
N ASN A 387 -19.40 3.58 8.76
CA ASN A 387 -18.43 4.33 7.93
C ASN A 387 -18.75 4.29 6.42
N LEU A 388 -20.03 4.38 6.08
CA LEU A 388 -20.51 4.27 4.70
C LEU A 388 -20.45 5.57 3.89
N ALA A 389 -20.43 6.72 4.55
CA ALA A 389 -20.50 8.03 3.89
C ALA A 389 -19.39 8.26 2.85
N PRO A 390 -18.11 7.87 3.09
CA PRO A 390 -17.06 7.98 2.07
C PRO A 390 -17.37 7.18 0.80
N LEU A 391 -17.87 5.95 0.93
CA LEU A 391 -18.24 5.10 -0.21
C LEU A 391 -19.42 5.68 -0.98
N ALA A 392 -20.43 6.21 -0.28
CA ALA A 392 -21.61 6.80 -0.90
C ALA A 392 -21.23 8.05 -1.70
N ALA A 393 -20.37 8.91 -1.12
CA ALA A 393 -19.84 10.08 -1.80
C ALA A 393 -19.04 9.71 -3.06
N ALA A 394 -18.28 8.61 -3.03
CA ALA A 394 -17.58 8.07 -4.19
C ALA A 394 -18.45 7.22 -5.13
N LYS A 395 -19.73 7.01 -4.80
CA LYS A 395 -20.72 6.25 -5.58
C LYS A 395 -20.29 4.79 -5.83
N VAL A 396 -19.68 4.15 -4.84
CA VAL A 396 -19.22 2.75 -4.94
C VAL A 396 -20.42 1.79 -4.99
N PRO A 397 -20.64 1.05 -6.08
CA PRO A 397 -21.72 0.07 -6.16
C PRO A 397 -21.46 -1.11 -5.23
N LEU A 398 -22.51 -1.59 -4.56
CA LEU A 398 -22.46 -2.78 -3.70
C LEU A 398 -23.36 -3.88 -4.25
N LEU A 399 -22.92 -5.13 -4.14
CA LEU A 399 -23.75 -6.33 -4.31
C LEU A 399 -23.60 -7.20 -3.07
N HIS A 400 -24.68 -7.48 -2.35
CA HIS A 400 -24.67 -8.43 -1.24
C HIS A 400 -25.50 -9.68 -1.56
N VAL A 401 -24.86 -10.84 -1.43
CA VAL A 401 -25.52 -12.15 -1.32
C VAL A 401 -25.59 -12.51 0.16
N PHE A 402 -26.76 -12.90 0.66
CA PHE A 402 -26.93 -13.21 2.08
C PHE A 402 -28.01 -14.28 2.32
N GLY A 403 -27.86 -15.04 3.40
CA GLY A 403 -28.90 -15.88 3.95
C GLY A 403 -29.79 -15.07 4.90
N ASP A 404 -31.11 -15.20 4.79
CA ASP A 404 -32.04 -14.48 5.67
C ASP A 404 -32.26 -15.17 7.04
N ALA A 405 -31.72 -16.37 7.22
CA ALA A 405 -31.70 -17.12 8.47
C ALA A 405 -30.27 -17.20 9.05
N ASP A 406 -29.35 -16.31 8.62
CA ASP A 406 -27.98 -16.25 9.13
C ASP A 406 -27.96 -15.84 10.62
N ASP A 407 -27.52 -16.76 11.47
CA ASP A 407 -27.40 -16.57 12.91
C ASP A 407 -25.96 -16.25 13.36
N VAL A 408 -25.02 -16.18 12.43
CA VAL A 408 -23.62 -15.76 12.68
C VAL A 408 -23.45 -14.29 12.29
N VAL A 409 -23.98 -13.91 11.13
CA VAL A 409 -23.94 -12.56 10.58
C VAL A 409 -25.38 -12.10 10.27
N PRO A 410 -26.19 -11.79 11.30
CA PRO A 410 -27.60 -11.50 11.11
C PRO A 410 -27.85 -10.32 10.17
N TRP A 411 -28.90 -10.45 9.35
CA TRP A 411 -29.34 -9.43 8.41
C TRP A 411 -29.50 -8.05 9.08
N ASP A 412 -30.22 -8.01 10.20
CA ASP A 412 -30.57 -6.78 10.92
C ASP A 412 -29.39 -6.13 11.66
N GLU A 413 -28.22 -6.78 11.68
CA GLU A 413 -26.99 -6.27 12.29
C GLU A 413 -25.89 -5.98 11.26
N ASN A 414 -26.01 -6.49 10.03
CA ASN A 414 -24.98 -6.39 9.00
C ASN A 414 -25.59 -5.89 7.68
N THR A 415 -25.92 -6.80 6.75
CA THR A 415 -26.36 -6.43 5.39
C THR A 415 -27.58 -5.51 5.37
N GLY A 416 -28.56 -5.74 6.23
CA GLY A 416 -29.76 -4.90 6.33
C GLY A 416 -29.44 -3.48 6.77
N LEU A 417 -28.54 -3.31 7.75
CA LEU A 417 -28.07 -1.98 8.16
C LEU A 417 -27.25 -1.31 7.06
N ILE A 418 -26.40 -2.06 6.35
CA ILE A 418 -25.67 -1.52 5.19
C ILE A 418 -26.67 -1.03 4.14
N ALA A 419 -27.63 -1.86 3.74
CA ALA A 419 -28.61 -1.50 2.71
C ALA A 419 -29.38 -0.22 3.09
N GLU A 420 -29.99 -0.20 4.27
CA GLU A 420 -30.79 0.95 4.74
C GLU A 420 -29.96 2.23 4.83
N ARG A 421 -28.78 2.17 5.46
CA ARG A 421 -27.94 3.36 5.68
C ARG A 421 -27.28 3.82 4.39
N TYR A 422 -26.86 2.89 3.53
CA TYR A 422 -26.18 3.22 2.28
C TYR A 422 -27.12 3.93 1.31
N GLU A 423 -28.37 3.45 1.17
CA GLU A 423 -29.39 4.09 0.34
C GLU A 423 -29.76 5.49 0.86
N LYS A 424 -29.88 5.68 2.18
CA LYS A 424 -30.10 7.00 2.80
C LYS A 424 -28.97 7.99 2.51
N LEU A 425 -27.75 7.51 2.30
CA LEU A 425 -26.59 8.32 1.91
C LEU A 425 -26.49 8.53 0.39
N GLY A 426 -27.44 8.02 -0.40
CA GLY A 426 -27.45 8.09 -1.86
C GLY A 426 -26.59 7.04 -2.56
N GLY A 427 -26.10 6.04 -1.81
CA GLY A 427 -25.42 4.87 -2.34
C GLY A 427 -26.38 3.89 -3.02
N LYS A 428 -25.83 2.93 -3.79
CA LYS A 428 -26.60 1.87 -4.46
C LYS A 428 -26.13 0.50 -4.02
N ILE A 429 -27.06 -0.34 -3.59
CA ILE A 429 -26.81 -1.73 -3.23
C ILE A 429 -27.79 -2.66 -3.97
N GLU A 430 -27.25 -3.71 -4.59
CA GLU A 430 -28.00 -4.83 -5.14
C GLU A 430 -28.01 -5.96 -4.10
N LEU A 431 -29.17 -6.62 -3.93
CA LEU A 431 -29.38 -7.62 -2.87
C LEU A 431 -29.86 -8.94 -3.47
N ILE A 432 -29.16 -10.02 -3.15
CA ILE A 432 -29.54 -11.38 -3.52
C ILE A 432 -29.77 -12.18 -2.23
N ARG A 433 -31.04 -12.35 -1.89
CA ARG A 433 -31.49 -13.11 -0.71
C ARG A 433 -31.51 -14.61 -1.01
N LYS A 434 -31.00 -15.43 -0.08
CA LYS A 434 -31.13 -16.88 -0.06
C LYS A 434 -32.14 -17.29 1.04
N PRO A 435 -33.40 -17.62 0.70
CA PRO A 435 -34.44 -17.89 1.69
C PRO A 435 -34.18 -19.14 2.53
N GLY A 436 -34.33 -19.02 3.85
CA GLY A 436 -34.10 -20.09 4.82
C GLY A 436 -32.63 -20.49 5.00
N VAL A 437 -31.69 -19.78 4.37
CA VAL A 437 -30.26 -20.12 4.41
C VAL A 437 -29.58 -19.39 5.57
N GLY A 438 -28.76 -20.12 6.32
CA GLY A 438 -27.90 -19.57 7.38
C GLY A 438 -26.61 -18.95 6.84
N HIS A 439 -25.56 -18.92 7.66
CA HIS A 439 -24.26 -18.38 7.24
C HIS A 439 -23.63 -19.12 6.06
N HIS A 440 -23.89 -20.42 5.99
CA HIS A 440 -23.44 -21.29 4.92
C HIS A 440 -24.63 -21.95 4.21
N PRO A 441 -24.48 -22.31 2.93
CA PRO A 441 -23.27 -22.16 2.10
C PRO A 441 -23.07 -20.73 1.59
N HIS A 442 -21.81 -20.37 1.38
CA HIS A 442 -21.43 -19.20 0.60
C HIS A 442 -21.55 -19.43 -0.91
N GLY A 443 -21.58 -18.34 -1.64
CA GLY A 443 -21.72 -18.26 -3.08
C GLY A 443 -23.16 -18.37 -3.55
N LEU A 444 -23.29 -18.37 -4.87
CA LEU A 444 -24.48 -18.78 -5.60
C LEU A 444 -24.14 -20.05 -6.39
N GLU A 445 -25.15 -20.87 -6.67
CA GLU A 445 -24.99 -22.00 -7.59
C GLU A 445 -24.68 -21.48 -9.01
N ASP A 446 -25.43 -20.47 -9.45
CA ASP A 446 -25.12 -19.68 -10.65
C ASP A 446 -24.38 -18.39 -10.24
N SER A 447 -23.09 -18.32 -10.56
CA SER A 447 -22.25 -17.15 -10.29
C SER A 447 -22.44 -16.00 -11.28
N THR A 448 -23.27 -16.15 -12.31
CA THR A 448 -23.47 -15.14 -13.36
C THR A 448 -23.79 -13.75 -12.81
N PRO A 449 -24.69 -13.57 -11.82
CA PRO A 449 -24.99 -12.24 -11.27
C PRO A 449 -23.76 -11.56 -10.65
N ILE A 450 -22.86 -12.32 -10.02
CA ILE A 450 -21.63 -11.81 -9.40
C ILE A 450 -20.65 -11.36 -10.50
N VAL A 451 -20.47 -12.20 -11.52
CA VAL A 451 -19.56 -11.93 -12.64
C VAL A 451 -20.02 -10.70 -13.43
N GLU A 452 -21.31 -10.60 -13.74
CA GLU A 452 -21.89 -9.47 -14.47
C GLU A 452 -21.79 -8.17 -13.68
N PHE A 453 -22.07 -8.21 -12.38
CA PHE A 453 -21.93 -7.04 -11.50
C PHE A 453 -20.50 -6.50 -11.47
N ILE A 454 -19.51 -7.38 -11.27
CA ILE A 454 -18.09 -6.98 -11.28
C ILE A 454 -17.69 -6.42 -12.64
N ARG A 455 -18.04 -7.11 -13.73
CA ARG A 455 -17.70 -6.65 -15.09
C ARG A 455 -18.33 -5.30 -15.42
N LYS A 456 -19.58 -5.08 -15.04
CA LYS A 456 -20.31 -3.82 -15.26
C LYS A 456 -19.63 -2.62 -14.57
N HIS A 457 -19.02 -2.84 -13.40
CA HIS A 457 -18.47 -1.76 -12.59
C HIS A 457 -16.95 -1.61 -12.64
N THR A 458 -16.25 -2.59 -13.21
CA THR A 458 -14.79 -2.59 -13.36
C THR A 458 -14.34 -2.56 -14.83
N ALA A 459 -15.27 -2.59 -15.80
CA ALA A 459 -14.93 -2.37 -17.20
C ALA A 459 -14.31 -0.96 -17.40
N PRO A 460 -13.29 -0.82 -18.28
CA PRO A 460 -12.65 0.45 -18.60
C PRO A 460 -13.61 1.54 -19.11
#